data_AF-A0A2A9FP29-F1
#
_entry.id   AF-A0A2A9FP29-F1
#
_cell.length_a   1.000
_cell.length_b   1.000
_cell.length_c   1.000
_cell.angle_alpha   90.00
_cell.angle_beta   90.00
_cell.angle_gamma   90.00
#
_symmetry.space_group_name_H-M   'P 1'
#
loop_
_entity.id
_entity.type
_entity.pdbx_description
1 polymer ?
#
loop_
_entity_poly.entity_id
_entity_poly.type
_entity_poly.pdbx_seq_one_letter_code
_entity_poly.pdbx_strand_id
1 'polypeptide(L)'
;MNIALVNELAMIFRRMNIDTHEVLAAAGIKWNFLPFKPGLVGGHCIGIDPYYRIDEHLKNEATTILATMGLTVSDFVRIALTKVVSEQGLPFEMRVPNRLTAETLAKSERGEDLHRAESADALFDELGI
;
A
#
# COMPACT_ATOMS: atom_id res chain seq x y z
N MET A 1 4.59 8.33 9.88
CA MET A 1 5.94 8.81 10.27
C MET A 1 6.03 9.16 11.76
N ASN A 2 5.11 9.96 12.33
CA ASN A 2 5.32 10.56 13.66
C ASN A 2 5.37 9.56 14.85
N ILE A 3 4.51 8.55 14.92
CA ILE A 3 4.52 7.60 16.06
C ILE A 3 5.67 6.59 15.95
N ALA A 4 5.98 6.10 14.73
CA ALA A 4 7.11 5.18 14.52
C ALA A 4 8.45 5.83 14.93
N LEU A 5 8.67 7.09 14.56
CA LEU A 5 9.86 7.84 14.97
C LEU A 5 9.95 8.00 16.50
N VAL A 6 8.82 8.31 17.16
CA VAL A 6 8.77 8.48 18.62
C VAL A 6 9.01 7.15 19.35
N ASN A 7 8.59 6.02 18.77
CA ASN A 7 8.90 4.69 19.31
C ASN A 7 10.40 4.37 19.23
N GLU A 8 11.05 4.68 18.11
CA GLU A 8 12.50 4.50 17.96
C GLU A 8 13.28 5.38 18.95
N LEU A 9 12.89 6.65 19.10
CA LEU A 9 13.48 7.53 20.09
C LEU A 9 13.29 6.99 21.52
N ALA A 10 12.11 6.45 21.85
CA ALA A 10 11.87 5.83 23.14
C ALA A 10 12.81 4.63 23.40
N MET A 11 13.07 3.82 22.37
CA MET A 11 14.03 2.71 22.47
C MET A 11 15.46 3.17 22.68
N ILE A 12 15.86 4.27 22.02
CA ILE A 12 17.19 4.88 22.17
C ILE A 12 17.36 5.50 23.56
N PHE A 13 16.38 6.30 24.03
CA PHE A 13 16.41 6.91 25.36
C PHE A 13 16.44 5.87 26.47
N ARG A 14 15.68 4.77 26.32
CA ARG A 14 15.74 3.63 27.25
C ARG A 14 17.14 3.03 27.35
N ARG A 15 17.87 2.87 26.24
CA ARG A 15 19.25 2.36 26.25
C ARG A 15 20.24 3.33 26.90
N MET A 16 19.95 4.63 26.87
CA MET A 16 20.75 5.68 27.50
C MET A 16 20.33 6.01 28.93
N ASN A 17 19.36 5.27 29.49
CA ASN A 17 18.78 5.52 30.81
C ASN A 17 18.18 6.94 30.95
N ILE A 18 17.53 7.44 29.89
CA ILE A 18 16.83 8.72 29.83
C ILE A 18 15.31 8.47 29.80
N ASP A 19 14.55 9.21 30.60
CA ASP A 19 13.08 9.14 30.58
C ASP A 19 12.52 9.81 29.31
N THR A 20 11.85 9.00 28.49
CA THR A 20 11.23 9.47 27.25
C THR A 20 10.11 10.47 27.51
N HIS A 21 9.34 10.32 28.60
CA HIS A 21 8.26 11.24 28.94
C HIS A 21 8.77 12.62 29.29
N GLU A 22 9.89 12.72 30.02
CA GLU A 22 10.53 13.99 30.32
C GLU A 22 11.05 14.68 29.05
N VAL A 23 11.70 13.93 28.17
CA VAL A 23 12.20 14.47 26.89
C VAL A 23 11.05 14.98 26.01
N LEU A 24 9.95 14.23 25.92
CA LEU A 24 8.77 14.66 25.14
C LEU A 24 8.05 15.85 25.80
N ALA A 25 7.98 15.91 27.12
CA ALA A 25 7.42 17.05 27.84
C ALA A 25 8.27 18.32 27.62
N ALA A 26 9.59 18.20 27.69
CA ALA A 26 10.52 19.29 27.39
C ALA A 26 10.46 19.71 25.92
N ALA A 27 10.30 18.76 24.99
CA ALA A 27 10.14 19.09 23.57
C ALA A 27 8.79 19.80 23.28
N GLY A 28 7.75 19.47 24.05
CA GLY A 28 6.41 20.06 23.97
C GLY A 28 6.32 21.55 24.27
N ILE A 29 7.35 22.17 24.86
CA ILE A 29 7.41 23.63 25.05
C ILE A 29 7.68 24.37 23.74
N LYS A 30 8.14 23.68 22.69
CA LYS A 30 8.39 24.28 21.37
C LYS A 30 7.06 24.47 20.66
N TRP A 31 6.85 25.67 20.12
CA TRP A 31 5.62 26.05 19.41
C TRP A 31 5.21 25.12 18.26
N ASN A 32 6.15 24.38 17.67
CA ASN A 32 5.92 23.46 16.55
C ASN A 32 5.93 21.97 16.96
N PHE A 33 5.95 21.66 18.25
CA PHE A 33 5.97 20.27 18.72
C PHE A 33 4.54 19.78 18.96
N LEU A 34 4.12 18.81 18.15
CA LEU A 34 2.84 18.13 18.37
C LEU A 34 3.00 17.08 19.48
N PRO A 35 1.99 16.90 20.37
CA PRO A 35 2.11 16.08 21.58
C PRO A 35 2.02 14.58 21.28
N PHE A 36 3.04 14.03 20.64
CA PHE A 36 3.13 12.61 20.36
C PHE A 36 3.48 11.81 21.62
N LYS A 37 2.96 10.58 21.69
CA LYS A 37 3.29 9.60 22.74
C LYS A 37 3.77 8.31 22.08
N PRO A 38 4.75 7.60 22.66
CA PRO A 38 5.10 6.27 22.21
C PRO A 38 3.87 5.36 22.32
N GLY A 39 3.68 4.46 21.36
CA GLY A 39 2.49 3.61 21.32
C GLY A 39 2.46 2.70 20.11
N LEU A 40 1.50 1.77 20.10
CA LEU A 40 1.30 0.88 18.97
C LEU A 40 0.97 1.68 17.70
N VAL A 41 1.67 1.39 16.61
CA VAL A 41 1.34 1.91 15.29
C VAL A 41 0.29 0.98 14.69
N GLY A 42 -0.90 1.50 14.38
CA GLY A 42 -2.00 0.72 13.83
C GLY A 42 -3.07 1.58 13.19
N GLY A 43 -4.00 0.92 12.49
CA GLY A 43 -5.07 1.54 11.70
C GLY A 43 -4.91 1.23 10.21
N HIS A 44 -6.02 0.91 9.55
CA HIS A 44 -6.05 0.50 8.13
C HIS A 44 -5.31 1.49 7.22
N CYS A 45 -5.48 2.79 7.47
CA CYS A 45 -4.88 3.88 6.70
C CYS A 45 -3.34 3.87 6.71
N ILE A 46 -2.69 3.66 7.87
CA ILE A 46 -1.22 3.77 7.98
C ILE A 46 -0.52 2.68 7.15
N GLY A 47 -1.10 1.48 7.06
CA GLY A 47 -0.56 0.38 6.26
C GLY A 47 -0.81 0.53 4.75
N ILE A 48 -1.90 1.19 4.36
CA ILE A 48 -2.28 1.36 2.94
C ILE A 48 -1.73 2.66 2.32
N ASP A 49 -1.41 3.67 3.12
CA ASP A 49 -0.85 4.95 2.67
C ASP A 49 0.39 4.79 1.75
N PRO A 50 1.36 3.88 2.03
CA PRO A 50 2.47 3.64 1.11
C PRO A 50 2.02 3.06 -0.24
N TYR A 51 0.95 2.28 -0.28
CA TYR A 51 0.38 1.72 -1.52
C TYR A 51 -0.37 2.77 -2.34
N TYR A 52 -0.93 3.79 -1.70
CA TYR A 52 -1.58 4.91 -2.40
C TYR A 52 -0.60 5.95 -2.95
N ARG A 53 0.70 5.86 -2.63
CA ARG A 53 1.70 6.79 -3.15
C ARG A 53 2.11 6.39 -4.56
N ILE A 54 1.61 7.14 -5.54
CA ILE A 54 2.01 7.01 -6.95
C ILE A 54 3.45 7.50 -7.09
N ASP A 55 4.25 6.81 -7.91
CA ASP A 55 5.58 7.25 -8.29
C ASP A 55 5.54 8.63 -8.98
N GLU A 56 6.47 9.52 -8.60
CA GLU A 56 6.46 10.91 -9.06
C GLU A 56 6.78 11.02 -10.56
N HIS A 57 7.65 10.16 -11.09
CA HIS A 57 7.96 10.12 -12.52
C HIS A 57 6.72 9.70 -13.32
N LEU A 58 6.07 8.61 -12.90
CA LEU A 58 4.83 8.13 -13.50
C LEU A 58 3.73 9.20 -13.50
N LYS A 59 3.56 9.91 -12.38
CA LYS A 59 2.57 11.00 -12.26
C LYS A 59 2.85 12.14 -13.24
N ASN A 60 4.11 12.55 -13.38
CA ASN A 60 4.50 13.65 -14.27
C ASN A 60 4.36 13.27 -15.74
N GLU A 61 4.74 12.05 -16.09
CA GLU A 61 4.58 11.51 -17.43
C GLU A 61 3.09 11.41 -17.82
N ALA A 62 2.26 10.83 -16.94
CA ALA A 62 0.81 10.75 -17.13
C ALA A 62 0.17 12.14 -17.28
N THR A 63 0.60 13.11 -16.46
CA THR A 63 0.12 14.50 -16.56
C THR A 63 0.45 15.12 -17.92
N THR A 64 1.66 14.88 -18.42
CA THR A 64 2.11 15.40 -19.72
C THR A 64 1.30 14.79 -20.86
N ILE A 65 1.09 13.49 -20.85
CA ILE A 65 0.31 12.77 -21.87
C ILE A 65 -1.14 13.25 -21.87
N LEU A 66 -1.79 13.32 -20.70
CA LEU A 66 -3.18 13.78 -20.60
C LEU A 66 -3.34 15.23 -21.08
N ALA A 67 -2.36 16.09 -20.80
CA ALA A 67 -2.38 17.47 -21.27
C ALA A 67 -2.36 17.57 -22.81
N THR A 68 -1.72 16.63 -23.52
CA THR A 68 -1.78 16.59 -25.00
C THR A 68 -3.19 16.37 -25.54
N MET A 69 -4.07 15.78 -24.72
CA MET A 69 -5.48 15.55 -25.02
C MET A 69 -6.38 16.66 -24.45
N GLY A 70 -5.81 17.69 -23.84
CA GLY A 70 -6.56 18.75 -23.16
C GLY A 70 -7.20 18.31 -21.84
N LEU A 71 -6.72 17.23 -21.22
CA LEU A 71 -7.26 16.67 -19.98
C LEU A 71 -6.30 16.87 -18.81
N THR A 72 -6.86 17.06 -17.62
CA THR A 72 -6.11 16.97 -16.37
C THR A 72 -6.18 15.54 -15.80
N VAL A 73 -5.31 15.23 -14.83
CA VAL A 73 -5.41 13.97 -14.06
C VAL A 73 -6.79 13.83 -13.41
N SER A 74 -7.37 14.92 -12.92
CA SER A 74 -8.71 14.92 -12.32
C SER A 74 -9.80 14.55 -13.32
N ASP A 75 -9.70 15.04 -14.56
CA ASP A 75 -10.64 14.70 -15.63
C ASP A 75 -10.55 13.22 -15.98
N PHE A 76 -9.33 12.69 -16.08
CA PHE A 76 -9.11 11.28 -16.31
C PHE A 76 -9.68 10.40 -15.18
N VAL A 77 -9.44 10.75 -13.91
CA VAL A 77 -10.00 10.02 -12.77
C VAL A 77 -11.53 10.05 -12.80
N ARG A 78 -12.15 11.19 -13.13
CA ARG A 78 -13.61 11.30 -13.29
C ARG A 78 -14.12 10.36 -14.38
N ILE A 79 -13.47 10.33 -15.53
CA ILE A 79 -13.85 9.45 -16.66
C ILE A 79 -13.71 7.98 -16.24
N ALA A 80 -12.59 7.61 -15.62
CA ALA A 80 -12.32 6.25 -15.16
C ALA A 80 -13.35 5.78 -14.14
N LEU A 81 -13.67 6.59 -13.12
CA LEU A 81 -14.69 6.26 -12.12
C LEU A 81 -16.09 6.16 -12.74
N THR A 82 -16.40 7.02 -13.71
CA THR A 82 -17.68 6.95 -14.43
C THR A 82 -17.79 5.63 -15.20
N LYS A 83 -16.71 5.20 -15.85
CA LYS A 83 -16.64 3.91 -16.55
C LYS A 83 -16.80 2.73 -15.59
N VAL A 84 -16.16 2.79 -14.42
CA VAL A 84 -16.32 1.74 -13.37
C VAL A 84 -17.78 1.58 -12.95
N VAL A 85 -18.47 2.69 -12.68
CA VAL A 85 -19.88 2.66 -12.29
C VAL A 85 -20.75 2.14 -13.43
N SER A 86 -20.49 2.59 -14.66
CA SER A 86 -21.28 2.20 -15.84
C SER A 86 -21.11 0.74 -16.22
N GLU A 87 -19.90 0.18 -16.07
CA GLU A 87 -19.56 -1.17 -16.52
C GLU A 87 -19.53 -2.18 -15.38
N GLN A 88 -19.72 -1.72 -14.13
CA GLN A 88 -19.60 -2.54 -12.91
C GLN A 88 -18.28 -3.34 -12.88
N GLY A 89 -17.20 -2.72 -13.36
CA GLY A 89 -15.92 -3.38 -13.62
C GLY A 89 -14.76 -2.39 -13.70
N LEU A 90 -13.55 -2.87 -13.94
CA LEU A 90 -12.38 -1.99 -14.07
C LEU A 90 -12.45 -1.17 -15.37
N PRO A 91 -11.90 0.05 -15.40
CA PRO A 91 -11.98 0.94 -16.57
C PRO A 91 -11.05 0.51 -17.72
N PHE A 92 -10.38 -0.63 -17.57
CA PHE A 92 -9.49 -1.23 -18.55
C PHE A 92 -9.75 -2.74 -18.59
N GLU A 93 -9.64 -3.34 -19.78
CA GLU A 93 -9.66 -4.79 -19.91
C GLU A 93 -8.43 -5.39 -19.22
N MET A 94 -8.64 -6.36 -18.34
CA MET A 94 -7.56 -7.14 -17.73
C MET A 94 -7.01 -8.13 -18.79
N ARG A 95 -6.16 -7.64 -19.70
CA ARG A 95 -5.46 -8.41 -20.75
C ARG A 95 -3.99 -8.56 -20.35
N VAL A 96 -3.27 -9.68 -20.45
CA VAL A 96 -3.46 -11.12 -20.70
C VAL A 96 -2.41 -11.76 -19.77
N PRO A 97 -2.66 -12.92 -19.13
CA PRO A 97 -1.64 -13.58 -18.33
C PRO A 97 -0.35 -13.75 -19.13
N ASN A 98 0.82 -13.50 -18.53
CA ASN A 98 2.09 -13.75 -19.23
C ASN A 98 2.11 -15.22 -19.73
N ARG A 99 2.95 -15.55 -20.73
CA ARG A 99 2.92 -16.88 -21.37
C ARG A 99 2.93 -18.02 -20.34
N LEU A 100 3.70 -17.88 -19.26
CA LEU A 100 3.75 -18.83 -18.16
C LEU A 100 2.40 -18.95 -17.44
N THR A 101 1.77 -17.84 -17.05
CA THR A 101 0.45 -17.86 -16.39
C THR A 101 -0.65 -18.39 -17.30
N ALA A 102 -0.61 -18.12 -18.60
CA ALA A 102 -1.55 -18.68 -19.57
C ALA A 102 -1.36 -20.19 -19.73
N GLU A 103 -0.12 -20.67 -19.77
CA GLU A 103 0.21 -22.10 -19.81
C GLU A 103 -0.23 -22.82 -18.52
N THR A 104 -0.01 -22.21 -17.34
CA THR A 104 -0.44 -22.75 -16.04
C THR A 104 -1.96 -22.83 -15.95
N LEU A 105 -2.69 -21.80 -16.39
CA LEU A 105 -4.16 -21.82 -16.43
C LEU A 105 -4.67 -22.93 -17.37
N ALA A 106 -4.07 -23.07 -18.56
CA ALA A 106 -4.47 -24.12 -19.50
C ALA A 106 -4.15 -25.54 -18.99
N LYS A 107 -3.03 -25.74 -18.27
CA LYS A 107 -2.71 -27.02 -17.61
C LYS A 107 -3.70 -27.33 -16.49
N SER A 108 -4.01 -26.33 -15.67
CA SER A 108 -5.00 -26.42 -14.58
C SER A 108 -6.39 -26.80 -15.10
N GLU A 109 -6.85 -26.19 -16.20
CA GLU A 109 -8.13 -26.51 -16.86
C GLU A 109 -8.18 -27.95 -17.41
N ARG A 110 -7.05 -28.53 -17.80
CA ARG A 110 -6.93 -29.93 -18.22
C ARG A 110 -6.73 -30.90 -17.05
N GLY A 111 -6.64 -30.41 -15.82
CA GLY A 111 -6.41 -31.23 -14.63
C GLY A 111 -4.95 -31.64 -14.40
N GLU A 112 -4.00 -31.01 -15.09
CA GLU A 112 -2.55 -31.25 -14.96
C GLU A 112 -1.95 -30.26 -13.93
N ASP A 113 -1.01 -30.71 -13.09
CA ASP A 113 -0.36 -29.90 -12.03
C ASP A 113 -1.33 -29.22 -11.03
N LEU A 114 -2.48 -29.87 -10.75
CA LEU A 114 -3.41 -29.39 -9.71
C LEU A 114 -2.95 -29.84 -8.32
N HIS A 115 -2.41 -28.91 -7.54
CA HIS A 115 -2.23 -29.10 -6.11
C HIS A 115 -3.58 -28.97 -5.40
N ARG A 116 -4.00 -30.04 -4.71
CA ARG A 116 -5.22 -30.04 -3.89
C ARG A 116 -4.81 -30.15 -2.43
N ALA A 117 -5.06 -29.08 -1.69
CA ALA A 117 -4.97 -29.11 -0.24
C ALA A 117 -6.36 -29.34 0.36
N GLU A 118 -6.42 -30.06 1.48
CA GLU A 118 -7.67 -30.38 2.17
C GLU A 118 -8.31 -29.14 2.84
N SER A 119 -7.53 -28.09 3.06
CA SER A 119 -7.98 -26.80 3.60
C SER A 119 -7.04 -25.66 3.17
N ALA A 120 -7.50 -24.42 3.30
CA ALA A 120 -6.67 -23.25 3.00
C ALA A 120 -5.42 -23.21 3.90
N ASP A 121 -5.55 -23.55 5.18
CA ASP A 121 -4.43 -23.58 6.13
C ASP A 121 -3.36 -24.61 5.71
N ALA A 122 -3.78 -25.80 5.28
CA ALA A 122 -2.86 -26.84 4.78
C ALA A 122 -2.15 -26.41 3.49
N LEU A 123 -2.80 -25.60 2.64
CA LEU A 123 -2.19 -25.06 1.42
C LEU A 123 -1.08 -24.05 1.75
N PHE A 124 -1.29 -23.20 2.74
CA PHE A 124 -0.32 -22.19 3.15
C PHE A 124 0.93 -22.84 3.77
N ASP A 125 0.74 -23.83 4.65
CA ASP A 125 1.83 -24.63 5.21
C ASP A 125 2.66 -25.33 4.11
N GLU A 126 2.01 -25.89 3.09
CA GLU A 126 2.67 -26.59 1.98
C GLU A 126 3.45 -25.64 1.05
N LEU A 127 2.99 -24.39 0.92
CA LEU A 127 3.67 -23.34 0.16
C LEU A 127 4.76 -22.61 0.98
N GLY A 128 4.91 -22.95 2.26
CA GLY A 128 5.93 -22.39 3.15
C GLY A 128 5.74 -20.90 3.47
N ILE A 129 4.49 -20.43 3.43
CA ILE A 129 4.08 -19.04 3.68
C ILE A 129 3.07 -18.93 4.81
#